data_AF-A0A139DMJ9-F1
#
_entry.id   AF-A0A139DMJ9-F1
#
_cell.length_a   1.000
_cell.length_b   1.000
_cell.length_c   1.000
_cell.angle_alpha   90.00
_cell.angle_beta   90.00
_cell.angle_gamma   90.00
#
_symmetry.space_group_name_H-M   'P 1'
#
loop_
_entity.id
_entity.type
_entity.pdbx_description
1 polymer ?
#
loop_
_entity_poly.entity_id
_entity_poly.type
_entity_poly.pdbx_seq_one_letter_code
_entity_poly.pdbx_strand_id
1 'polypeptide(L)'
;MTGEKNVMDDENHDRKLNTAFRKHNLPTTEEVKALDGKIFAMLTEREAHVLDFFRMYGRKHGVAVQVKNEADPDALARATSRTQADEIMKSANSRVHVTVQ
;
A
#
# COMPACT_ATOMS: atom_id res chain seq x y z
N MET A 1 52.34 17.15 13.45
CA MET A 1 51.24 18.07 13.78
C MET A 1 50.79 18.68 12.46
N THR A 2 49.57 18.54 11.92
CA THR A 2 48.26 18.10 12.43
C THR A 2 47.41 18.01 11.14
N GLY A 3 46.83 16.86 10.81
CA GLY A 3 45.40 16.63 11.06
C GLY A 3 44.67 16.36 9.76
N GLU A 4 44.49 15.08 9.43
CA GLU A 4 43.48 14.61 8.48
C GLU A 4 42.10 14.90 9.07
N LYS A 5 41.32 15.75 8.41
CA LYS A 5 39.89 15.92 8.71
C LYS A 5 39.12 14.97 7.80
N ASN A 6 38.81 13.78 8.30
CA ASN A 6 37.79 12.92 7.71
C ASN A 6 36.44 13.62 7.82
N VAL A 7 35.95 14.12 6.68
CA VAL A 7 34.57 14.58 6.50
C VAL A 7 33.83 13.41 5.85
N MET A 8 33.21 12.57 6.67
CA MET A 8 32.26 11.55 6.22
C MET A 8 31.70 10.95 7.49
N ASP A 9 30.47 11.29 7.90
CA ASP A 9 29.62 10.45 8.77
C ASP A 9 28.21 11.04 9.09
N ASP A 10 27.66 11.97 8.30
CA ASP A 10 26.31 12.49 8.57
C ASP A 10 25.17 11.73 7.84
N GLU A 11 25.44 10.96 6.79
CA GLU A 11 24.38 10.30 5.99
C GLU A 11 23.81 9.00 6.60
N ASN A 12 24.37 8.47 7.69
CA ASN A 12 23.96 7.17 8.25
C ASN A 12 22.93 7.27 9.39
N HIS A 13 22.73 8.46 9.96
CA HIS A 13 21.83 8.63 11.11
C HIS A 13 20.35 8.53 10.71
N ASP A 14 19.98 9.10 9.55
CA ASP A 14 18.61 9.05 9.02
C ASP A 14 18.17 7.64 8.64
N ARG A 15 19.08 6.80 8.13
CA ARG A 15 18.78 5.38 7.82
C ARG A 15 18.50 4.57 9.08
N LYS A 16 19.21 4.82 10.18
CA LYS A 16 19.01 4.09 11.45
C LYS A 16 17.69 4.47 12.13
N LEU A 17 17.33 5.75 12.14
CA LEU A 17 16.04 6.22 12.68
C LEU A 17 14.87 5.63 11.88
N ASN A 18 14.94 5.65 10.54
CA ASN A 18 13.90 5.07 9.67
C ASN A 18 13.75 3.55 9.89
N THR A 19 14.83 2.84 10.21
CA THR A 19 14.81 1.40 10.48
C THR A 19 14.24 1.06 11.87
N ALA A 20 14.54 1.86 12.90
CA ALA A 20 14.04 1.64 14.26
C ALA A 20 12.54 1.95 14.40
N PHE A 21 12.06 3.02 13.76
CA PHE A 21 10.62 3.31 13.66
C PHE A 21 9.86 2.20 12.90
N ARG A 22 10.44 1.64 11.84
CA ARG A 22 9.86 0.48 11.14
C ARG A 22 9.81 -0.79 11.98
N LYS A 23 10.74 -0.98 12.92
CA LYS A 23 10.81 -2.19 13.76
C LYS A 23 9.73 -2.24 14.85
N HIS A 24 9.36 -1.09 15.41
CA HIS A 24 8.28 -0.98 16.41
C HIS A 24 6.89 -0.70 15.81
N ASN A 25 6.82 -0.47 14.50
CA ASN A 25 5.59 -0.16 13.79
C ASN A 25 5.31 -1.13 12.64
N LEU A 26 5.79 -2.37 12.77
CA LEU A 26 5.56 -3.43 11.79
C LEU A 26 4.05 -3.67 11.65
N PRO A 27 3.51 -3.58 10.43
CA PRO A 27 2.11 -3.89 10.16
C PRO A 27 1.74 -5.29 10.62
N THR A 28 0.63 -5.42 11.35
CA THR A 28 0.15 -6.71 11.82
C THR A 28 -0.83 -7.34 10.84
N THR A 29 -1.03 -8.65 10.96
CA THR A 29 -2.02 -9.39 10.17
C THR A 29 -3.46 -8.93 10.46
N GLU A 30 -3.73 -8.40 11.65
CA GLU A 30 -5.04 -7.83 11.99
C GLU A 30 -5.28 -6.50 11.28
N GLU A 31 -4.25 -5.64 11.22
CA GLU A 31 -4.34 -4.36 10.52
C GLU A 31 -4.62 -4.53 9.04
N VAL A 32 -3.94 -5.49 8.38
CA VAL A 32 -4.19 -5.73 6.95
C VAL A 32 -5.56 -6.35 6.72
N LYS A 33 -6.05 -7.24 7.60
CA LYS A 33 -7.44 -7.74 7.51
C LYS A 33 -8.46 -6.61 7.63
N ALA A 34 -8.20 -5.61 8.46
CA ALA A 34 -9.07 -4.44 8.59
C ALA A 34 -9.05 -3.51 7.35
N LEU A 35 -8.17 -3.75 6.37
CA LEU A 35 -8.21 -3.05 5.08
C LEU A 35 -9.18 -3.69 4.09
N ASP A 36 -9.61 -4.93 4.30
CA ASP A 36 -10.50 -5.61 3.37
C ASP A 36 -11.81 -4.81 3.19
N GLY A 37 -12.18 -4.53 1.94
CA GLY A 37 -13.35 -3.73 1.58
C GLY A 37 -13.20 -2.22 1.76
N LYS A 38 -12.03 -1.69 2.19
CA LYS A 38 -11.82 -0.23 2.25
C LYS A 38 -11.56 0.35 0.86
N ILE A 39 -12.03 1.58 0.65
CA ILE A 39 -11.74 2.35 -0.57
C ILE A 39 -10.27 2.76 -0.54
N PHE A 40 -9.51 2.32 -1.54
CA PHE A 40 -8.07 2.55 -1.67
C PHE A 40 -7.70 4.04 -1.63
N ALA A 41 -8.53 4.88 -2.26
CA ALA A 41 -8.33 6.33 -2.27
C ALA A 41 -8.59 7.01 -0.90
N MET A 42 -9.25 6.33 0.04
CA MET A 42 -9.57 6.86 1.38
C MET A 42 -8.69 6.26 2.48
N LEU A 43 -7.65 5.50 2.13
CA LEU A 43 -6.72 4.97 3.12
C LEU A 43 -5.94 6.10 3.77
N THR A 44 -5.85 6.07 5.10
CA THR A 44 -4.94 6.89 5.88
C THR A 44 -3.48 6.52 5.61
N GLU A 45 -2.54 7.38 6.01
CA GLU A 45 -1.10 7.12 5.87
C GLU A 45 -0.67 5.79 6.53
N ARG A 46 -1.24 5.47 7.69
CA ARG A 46 -1.00 4.19 8.39
C ARG A 46 -1.52 3.01 7.56
N GLU A 47 -2.73 3.09 7.06
CA GLU A 47 -3.34 2.02 6.28
C GLU A 47 -2.62 1.81 4.94
N ALA A 48 -2.19 2.88 4.30
CA ALA A 48 -1.36 2.81 3.09
C ALA A 48 -0.01 2.12 3.37
N HIS A 49 0.62 2.40 4.52
CA HIS A 49 1.85 1.72 4.93
C HIS A 49 1.62 0.22 5.22
N VAL A 50 0.52 -0.12 5.89
CA VAL A 50 0.11 -1.52 6.11
C VAL A 50 -0.08 -2.23 4.77
N LEU A 51 -0.80 -1.61 3.85
CA LEU A 51 -1.05 -2.15 2.52
C LEU A 51 0.26 -2.40 1.76
N ASP A 52 1.16 -1.41 1.72
CA ASP A 52 2.44 -1.50 1.00
C ASP A 52 3.32 -2.64 1.57
N PHE A 53 3.40 -2.72 2.89
CA PHE A 53 4.15 -3.79 3.56
C PHE A 53 3.64 -5.18 3.17
N PHE A 54 2.33 -5.42 3.21
CA PHE A 54 1.76 -6.72 2.87
C PHE A 54 1.71 -6.98 1.35
N ARG A 55 1.79 -5.96 0.50
CA ARG A 55 2.04 -6.16 -0.94
C ARG A 55 3.44 -6.69 -1.20
N MET A 56 4.45 -6.22 -0.46
CA MET A 56 5.85 -6.60 -0.66
C MET A 56 6.22 -7.90 0.08
N TYR A 57 5.71 -8.08 1.30
CA TYR A 57 6.10 -9.16 2.20
C TYR A 57 4.97 -10.13 2.55
N GLY A 58 3.72 -9.88 2.13
CA GLY A 58 2.55 -10.65 2.58
C GLY A 58 2.63 -12.15 2.31
N ARG A 59 3.30 -12.57 1.22
CA ARG A 59 3.51 -14.00 0.93
C ARG A 59 4.22 -14.75 2.07
N LYS A 60 5.13 -14.09 2.80
CA LYS A 60 5.82 -14.69 3.96
C LYS A 60 4.90 -14.80 5.19
N HIS A 61 3.84 -14.02 5.23
CA HIS A 61 2.87 -13.95 6.32
C HIS A 61 1.54 -14.65 5.99
N GLY A 62 1.46 -15.37 4.87
CA GLY A 62 0.21 -16.01 4.43
C GLY A 62 -0.87 -15.01 3.98
N VAL A 63 -0.50 -13.78 3.63
CA VAL A 63 -1.44 -12.72 3.22
C VAL A 63 -1.20 -12.35 1.77
N ALA A 64 -2.27 -12.31 0.98
CA ALA A 64 -2.29 -11.72 -0.35
C ALA A 64 -3.19 -10.49 -0.35
N VAL A 65 -2.68 -9.38 -0.90
CA VAL A 65 -3.40 -8.10 -0.97
C VAL A 65 -3.53 -7.69 -2.43
N GLN A 66 -4.74 -7.28 -2.82
CA GLN A 66 -5.04 -6.79 -4.16
C GLN A 66 -5.86 -5.50 -4.06
N VAL A 67 -5.69 -4.60 -5.02
CA VAL A 67 -6.55 -3.43 -5.19
C VAL A 67 -7.35 -3.67 -6.46
N LYS A 68 -8.67 -3.82 -6.33
CA LYS A 68 -9.57 -4.07 -7.45
C LYS A 68 -10.43 -2.85 -7.68
N ASN A 69 -10.52 -2.41 -8.94
CA ASN A 69 -11.50 -1.40 -9.32
C ASN A 69 -12.88 -2.04 -9.26
N GLU A 70 -13.76 -1.53 -8.40
CA GLU A 70 -15.15 -2.00 -8.29
C GLU A 70 -16.06 -1.19 -9.21
N ALA A 71 -15.70 -1.11 -10.49
CA ALA A 71 -16.65 -0.66 -11.49
C ALA A 71 -17.86 -1.58 -11.46
N ASP A 72 -19.05 -1.00 -11.40
CA ASP A 72 -20.31 -1.73 -11.44
C ASP A 72 -20.34 -2.58 -12.73
N PRO A 73 -20.31 -3.92 -12.63
CA PRO A 73 -20.27 -4.79 -13.80
C PRO A 73 -21.53 -4.64 -14.65
N ASP A 74 -22.68 -4.28 -14.07
CA ASP A 74 -23.91 -4.04 -14.82
C ASP A 74 -23.84 -2.70 -15.58
N ALA A 75 -23.22 -1.67 -15.00
CA ALA A 75 -22.95 -0.43 -15.71
C ALA A 75 -21.94 -0.64 -16.85
N LEU A 76 -20.89 -1.42 -16.60
CA LEU A 76 -19.86 -1.71 -17.60
C LEU A 76 -20.42 -2.55 -18.76
N ALA A 77 -21.28 -3.53 -18.47
CA ALA A 77 -21.96 -4.35 -19.49
C ALA A 77 -22.95 -3.54 -20.33
N ARG A 78 -23.52 -2.47 -19.77
CA ARG A 78 -24.41 -1.53 -20.46
C ARG A 78 -23.66 -0.47 -21.26
N ALA A 79 -22.33 -0.37 -21.13
CA ALA A 79 -21.55 0.61 -21.87
C ALA A 79 -21.63 0.33 -23.38
N THR A 80 -22.18 1.26 -24.13
CA THR A 80 -22.36 1.12 -25.58
C THR A 80 -21.12 1.57 -26.37
N SER A 81 -20.11 2.08 -25.68
CA SER A 81 -18.84 2.51 -26.28
C SER A 81 -17.66 2.31 -25.33
N ARG A 82 -16.46 2.19 -25.91
CA ARG A 82 -15.22 2.09 -25.14
C ARG A 82 -14.98 3.31 -24.27
N THR A 83 -15.27 4.51 -24.78
CA THR A 83 -15.13 5.76 -24.01
C THR A 83 -16.03 5.75 -22.77
N GLN A 84 -17.26 5.27 -22.89
CA GLN A 84 -18.18 5.17 -21.76
C GLN A 84 -17.73 4.11 -20.74
N ALA A 85 -17.22 2.96 -21.21
CA ALA A 85 -16.63 1.95 -20.33
C ALA A 85 -15.41 2.51 -19.57
N ASP A 86 -14.55 3.29 -20.24
CA ASP A 86 -13.39 3.95 -19.63
C ASP A 86 -13.82 4.99 -18.58
N GLU A 87 -14.90 5.73 -18.81
CA GLU A 87 -15.47 6.68 -17.83
C GLU A 87 -16.04 5.97 -16.60
N ILE A 88 -16.72 4.84 -16.78
CA ILE A 88 -17.23 4.01 -15.67
C ILE A 88 -16.07 3.45 -14.85
N MET A 89 -15.01 2.93 -15.50
CA MET A 89 -13.82 2.45 -14.79
C MET A 89 -13.08 3.58 -14.05
N LYS A 90 -13.00 4.78 -14.65
CA LYS A 90 -12.36 5.96 -14.02
C LYS A 90 -13.14 6.49 -12.81
N SER A 91 -14.46 6.45 -12.86
CA SER A 91 -15.32 6.95 -11.80
C SER A 91 -15.50 5.96 -10.65
N ALA A 92 -15.25 4.67 -10.90
CA ALA A 92 -15.37 3.64 -9.89
C ALA A 92 -14.27 3.70 -8.82
N ASN A 93 -14.68 3.47 -7.57
CA ASN A 93 -13.74 3.36 -6.47
C ASN A 93 -12.97 2.05 -6.55
N SER A 94 -11.65 2.12 -6.38
CA SER A 94 -10.84 0.92 -6.15
C SER A 94 -10.94 0.51 -4.70
N ARG A 95 -11.18 -0.78 -4.43
CA ARG A 95 -11.20 -1.35 -3.08
C ARG A 95 -10.06 -2.31 -2.84
N VAL A 96 -9.57 -2.30 -1.61
CA VAL A 96 -8.60 -3.26 -1.12
C VAL A 96 -9.31 -4.59 -0.86
N HIS A 97 -8.72 -5.67 -1.33
CA HIS A 97 -9.12 -7.04 -1.08
C HIS A 97 -7.95 -7.77 -0.43
N VAL A 98 -8.22 -8.46 0.69
CA VAL A 98 -7.22 -9.17 1.48
C VAL A 98 -7.63 -10.62 1.61
N THR A 99 -6.72 -11.52 1.23
CA THR A 99 -6.88 -12.96 1.36
C THR A 99 -5.83 -13.48 2.33
N VAL A 100 -6.25 -14.24 3.34
CA VAL A 100 -5.35 -14.86 4.32
C VAL A 100 -5.45 -16.39 4.15
N GLN A 101 -4.30 -17.05 4.05
CA GLN A 101 -4.15 -18.49 3.84
C GLN A 101 -3.97 -19.25 5.16
#